data_AF-A0A382Z8S8-F1
#
_entry.id   AF-A0A382Z8S8-F1
#
_cell.length_a   1.000
_cell.length_b   1.000
_cell.length_c   1.000
_cell.angle_alpha   90.00
_cell.angle_beta   90.00
_cell.angle_gamma   90.00
#
_symmetry.space_group_name_H-M   'P 1'
#
loop_
_entity.id
_entity.type
_entity.pdbx_description
1 polymer ?
#
loop_
_entity_poly.entity_id
_entity_poly.type
_entity_poly.pdbx_seq_one_letter_code
_entity_poly.pdbx_strand_id
1 'polypeptide(L)' 'MISKETQLPVTIADDPLISVANGTGRVLQDIDYWRNAAAAG' A
#
# COMPACT_ATOMS: atom_id res chain seq x y z
N MET A 1 18.64 10.78 -6.77
CA MET A 1 17.56 9.78 -6.94
C MET A 1 17.53 8.92 -5.69
N ILE A 2 16.36 8.56 -5.16
CA ILE A 2 16.26 7.73 -3.94
C ILE A 2 17.08 6.43 -4.10
N SER A 3 17.04 5.80 -5.26
CA SER A 3 17.84 4.61 -5.59
C SER A 3 19.35 4.82 -5.49
N LYS A 4 19.85 6.02 -5.83
CA LYS A 4 21.28 6.37 -5.73
C LYS A 4 21.73 6.49 -4.28
N GLU A 5 20.92 7.10 -3.41
CA GLU A 5 21.29 7.29 -2.01
C GLU A 5 21.11 6.01 -1.18
N THR A 6 20.11 5.20 -1.53
CA THR A 6 19.78 3.98 -0.77
C THR A 6 20.48 2.74 -1.27
N GLN A 7 21.01 2.73 -2.49
CA GLN A 7 21.53 1.54 -3.18
C GLN A 7 20.48 0.40 -3.28
N LEU A 8 19.19 0.74 -3.23
CA LEU A 8 18.08 -0.19 -3.34
C LEU A 8 17.24 0.08 -4.60
N PRO A 9 16.58 -0.95 -5.16
CA PRO A 9 15.59 -0.77 -6.22
C PRO A 9 14.46 0.15 -5.76
N VAL A 10 14.06 1.07 -6.64
CA VAL A 10 12.92 1.96 -6.42
C VAL A 10 11.94 1.75 -7.56
N THR A 11 10.70 1.40 -7.21
CA THR A 11 9.61 1.17 -8.16
C THR A 11 8.58 2.29 -8.01
N ILE A 12 8.08 2.78 -9.14
CA ILE A 12 6.91 3.66 -9.18
C ILE A 12 5.69 2.76 -9.35
N ALA A 13 4.67 2.95 -8.51
CA ALA A 13 3.41 2.22 -8.66
C ALA A 13 2.73 2.54 -9.99
N ASP A 14 1.95 1.60 -10.53
CA ASP A 14 1.29 1.75 -11.84
C ASP A 14 0.34 2.98 -11.88
N ASP A 15 -0.43 3.19 -10.80
CA ASP A 15 -1.37 4.32 -10.65
C ASP A 15 -1.04 5.16 -9.40
N PRO A 16 0.06 5.94 -9.40
CA PRO A 16 0.62 6.52 -8.17
C PRO A 16 -0.34 7.50 -7.50
N LEU A 17 -1.10 8.28 -8.29
CA LEU A 17 -2.00 9.32 -7.79
C LEU A 17 -3.24 8.78 -7.09
N ILE A 18 -3.71 7.58 -7.46
CA ILE A 18 -4.95 6.98 -6.91
C ILE A 18 -4.70 5.70 -6.12
N SER A 19 -3.45 5.25 -6.02
CA SER A 19 -3.02 4.04 -5.31
C SER A 19 -3.61 3.92 -3.91
N VAL A 20 -3.64 5.03 -3.15
CA VAL A 20 -4.23 5.08 -1.81
C VAL A 20 -5.74 4.83 -1.86
N ALA A 21 -6.48 5.55 -2.70
CA ALA A 21 -7.93 5.40 -2.80
C ALA A 21 -8.32 3.97 -3.24
N ASN A 22 -7.60 3.40 -4.20
CA ASN A 22 -7.79 2.02 -4.64
C ASN A 22 -7.52 1.01 -3.52
N GLY A 23 -6.42 1.19 -2.77
CA GLY A 23 -6.07 0.36 -1.62
C GLY A 23 -7.13 0.42 -0.51
N THR A 24 -7.57 1.63 -0.15
CA THR A 24 -8.65 1.83 0.83
C THR A 24 -9.96 1.19 0.36
N GLY A 25 -10.32 1.33 -0.92
CA GLY A 25 -11.50 0.68 -1.49
C GLY A 25 -11.45 -0.84 -1.36
N ARG A 26 -10.28 -1.46 -1.61
CA ARG A 26 -10.09 -2.91 -1.42
C ARG A 26 -10.23 -3.34 0.04
N VAL A 27 -9.72 -2.54 0.99
CA VAL A 27 -9.88 -2.85 2.43
C VAL A 27 -11.34 -2.79 2.84
N LEU A 28 -12.09 -1.78 2.38
CA LEU A 28 -13.52 -1.65 2.68
C LEU A 28 -14.37 -2.82 2.16
N GLN A 29 -13.93 -3.52 1.10
CA GLN A 29 -14.62 -4.69 0.56
C GLN A 29 -14.57 -5.91 1.50
N ASP A 30 -13.59 -5.98 2.41
CA ASP A 30 -13.47 -7.06 3.40
C ASP A 30 -13.04 -6.50 4.77
N ILE A 31 -13.84 -5.56 5.26
CA ILE A 31 -13.44 -4.70 6.38
C ILE A 31 -13.21 -5.49 7.68
N ASP A 32 -13.98 -6.56 7.91
CA ASP A 32 -13.86 -7.35 9.14
C ASP A 32 -12.57 -8.19 9.14
N TYR A 33 -12.20 -8.79 8.00
CA TYR A 33 -10.91 -9.45 7.86
C TYR A 33 -9.76 -8.49 8.18
N TRP A 34 -9.75 -7.32 7.54
CA TRP A 34 -8.66 -6.36 7.70
C TRP A 34 -8.61 -5.74 9.10
N ARG A 35 -9.76 -5.51 9.75
CA ARG A 35 -9.82 -5.06 11.15
C ARG A 35 -9.22 -6.10 12.10
N ASN A 36 -9.56 -7.38 11.90
CA ASN A 36 -9.03 -8.46 12.73
C ASN A 36 -7.53 -8.67 12.49
N ALA A 37 -7.07 -8.66 11.23
CA ALA A 37 -5.66 -8.78 10.87
C ALA A 37 -4.82 -7.64 11.46
N ALA A 38 -5.34 -6.41 11.42
CA ALA A 38 -4.66 -5.24 12.00
C ALA A 38 -4.56 -5.31 13.53
N ALA A 39 -5.51 -5.97 14.21
CA ALA A 39 -5.51 -6.16 15.65
C ALA A 39 -4.65 -7.36 16.11
N ALA A 40 -4.13 -8.16 15.17
CA ALA A 40 -3.37 -9.39 15.46
C ALA A 40 -1.85 -9.17 15.56
N GLY A 41 -1.37 -7.92 15.49
CA GLY A 41 0.02 -7.52 15.73
C GLY A 41 0.20 -6.81 17.06
#